data_AF-A0A6P4I645-F1
#
_entry.id   AF-A0A6P4I645-F1
#
_cell.length_a   1.000
_cell.length_b   1.000
_cell.length_c   1.000
_cell.angle_alpha   90.00
_cell.angle_beta   90.00
_cell.angle_gamma   90.00
#
_symmetry.space_group_name_H-M   'P 1'
#
loop_
_entity.id
_entity.type
_entity.pdbx_description
1 polymer ?
#
loop_
_entity_poly.entity_id
_entity_poly.type
_entity_poly.pdbx_seq_one_letter_code
_entity_poly.pdbx_strand_id
1 'polypeptide(L)'
;MQRVQVTPRSYPTNLIDKDWSKRKHFHWNKDAQVFLNLVHGMEIREDDVWIVTLPKCGTTWMQELLWLLLNDCDFEEALSKDQELRSPFLEFNLICNNNAEQALKFVHEFKSPRLIKSHLPLALLPSKLWKGKNKVIYVFRNPLDASVSQYYHNLNWGFAFGKTLEEFVEERVSSEDFITDTIAHAHEFCQLRKEPWVFYTSFERMKKDLRGVINEVSTFLNKPVSEEQMERLLKHLSFEEMKKNPTTNHRWEQAQLKLKDAGKEKHNFIRKGQVNGYKDELKPEQIKKANERIQKSLKDNSVTMEELLLAVEVSTFLALSSLEEGPVCVICTRRSVEGGGSFFMGAVMVNRPSEEREEVTVSGLTSPGKVISLGENCWTSRITSNFSLSMCSPLVLPKKTSRLLLLLLFCHVQAHLSKRSYSDQSVHGYMTERTCWWNEVCKEEFQSLFRCKCPQFSYCRSPGRYYNAYCSMTDTGYIWTQPNWDWGA
;
A
#
# COMPACT_ATOMS: atom_id res chain seq x y z
N MET A 1 18.56 22.64 5.23
CA MET A 1 18.78 22.57 6.69
C MET A 1 19.65 21.37 6.99
N GLN A 2 20.75 21.58 7.70
CA GLN A 2 21.63 20.49 8.12
C GLN A 2 20.93 19.62 9.15
N ARG A 3 20.89 18.30 8.93
CA ARG A 3 20.40 17.35 9.95
C ARG A 3 21.53 17.07 10.94
N VAL A 4 21.20 16.92 12.20
CA VAL A 4 22.11 16.44 13.25
C VAL A 4 21.85 14.98 13.52
N GLN A 5 22.91 14.20 13.76
CA GLN A 5 22.75 12.83 14.21
C GLN A 5 22.29 12.83 15.68
N VAL A 6 21.31 11.99 16.01
CA VAL A 6 20.76 11.81 17.35
C VAL A 6 20.86 10.35 17.76
N THR A 7 20.93 10.09 19.06
CA THR A 7 21.08 8.73 19.60
C THR A 7 19.96 8.42 20.59
N PRO A 8 19.20 7.33 20.40
CA PRO A 8 18.25 6.83 21.41
C PRO A 8 18.96 6.52 22.74
N ARG A 9 18.27 6.65 23.87
CA ARG A 9 18.80 6.22 25.18
C ARG A 9 18.97 4.70 25.28
N SER A 10 18.10 3.95 24.61
CA SER A 10 18.18 2.51 24.43
C SER A 10 17.41 2.13 23.16
N TYR A 11 17.43 0.85 22.78
CA TYR A 11 16.85 0.37 21.53
C TYR A 11 15.79 -0.72 21.78
N PRO A 12 14.81 -0.89 20.89
CA PRO A 12 13.77 -1.93 20.98
C PRO A 12 14.32 -3.30 20.56
N THR A 13 15.34 -3.79 21.26
CA THR A 13 16.03 -5.06 20.95
C THR A 13 15.13 -6.29 21.13
N ASN A 14 14.00 -6.15 21.81
CA ASN A 14 13.01 -7.21 22.00
C ASN A 14 12.00 -7.33 20.84
N LEU A 15 11.97 -6.36 19.92
CA LEU A 15 10.95 -6.31 18.86
C LEU A 15 11.45 -6.81 17.51
N ILE A 16 12.69 -6.50 17.16
CA ILE A 16 13.25 -6.76 15.83
C ILE A 16 14.67 -7.28 16.00
N ASP A 17 14.96 -8.42 15.35
CA ASP A 17 16.32 -8.96 15.24
C ASP A 17 17.13 -8.12 14.24
N LYS A 18 17.77 -7.08 14.78
CA LYS A 18 18.56 -6.09 14.03
C LYS A 18 19.71 -5.61 14.87
N ASP A 19 20.85 -5.39 14.23
CA ASP A 19 22.00 -4.69 14.81
C ASP A 19 21.71 -3.18 14.90
N TRP A 20 21.14 -2.76 16.02
CA TRP A 20 20.77 -1.37 16.30
C TRP A 20 21.98 -0.41 16.37
N SER A 21 23.19 -0.92 16.60
CA SER A 21 24.41 -0.08 16.64
C SER A 21 24.73 0.55 15.28
N LYS A 22 24.30 -0.09 14.19
CA LYS A 22 24.44 0.41 12.81
C LYS A 22 23.33 1.38 12.41
N ARG A 23 22.25 1.46 13.18
CA ARG A 23 21.12 2.34 12.89
C ARG A 23 21.42 3.77 13.34
N LYS A 24 21.85 4.60 12.40
CA LYS A 24 21.97 6.06 12.60
C LYS A 24 20.61 6.73 12.53
N HIS A 25 20.32 7.66 13.43
CA HIS A 25 19.11 8.48 13.39
C HIS A 25 19.48 9.95 13.24
N PHE A 26 18.64 10.72 12.56
CA PHE A 26 18.93 12.12 12.29
C PHE A 26 17.69 12.98 12.49
N HIS A 27 17.87 14.11 13.16
CA HIS A 27 16.83 15.12 13.38
C HIS A 27 17.29 16.48 12.82
N TRP A 28 16.35 17.33 12.43
CA TRP A 28 16.69 18.65 11.85
C TRP A 28 16.91 19.74 12.90
N ASN A 29 16.30 19.60 14.07
CA ASN A 29 16.52 20.48 15.22
C ASN A 29 17.77 20.05 16.01
N LYS A 30 18.70 20.98 16.26
CA LYS A 30 19.93 20.76 17.04
C LYS A 30 19.67 20.39 18.51
N ASP A 31 18.56 20.85 19.07
CA ASP A 31 18.18 20.64 20.48
C ASP A 31 17.32 19.37 20.65
N ALA A 32 17.20 18.56 19.60
CA ALA A 32 16.35 17.38 19.58
C ALA A 32 16.74 16.32 20.61
N GLN A 33 18.02 16.23 21.00
CA GLN A 33 18.44 15.22 21.98
C GLN A 33 17.76 15.42 23.35
N VAL A 34 17.52 16.67 23.77
CA VAL A 34 16.78 16.99 25.01
C VAL A 34 15.34 16.50 24.90
N PHE A 35 14.68 16.81 23.78
CA PHE A 35 13.33 16.33 23.50
C PHE A 35 13.23 14.80 23.48
N LEU A 36 14.12 14.13 22.75
CA LEU A 36 14.13 12.67 22.61
C LEU A 36 14.38 11.97 23.95
N ASN A 37 15.19 12.56 24.82
CA ASN A 37 15.41 12.08 26.18
C ASN A 37 14.12 12.11 27.02
N LEU A 38 13.29 13.14 26.88
CA LEU A 38 11.99 13.24 27.54
C LEU A 38 11.00 12.23 26.95
N VAL A 39 10.91 12.15 25.61
CA VAL A 39 10.05 11.19 24.88
C VAL A 39 10.35 9.76 25.32
N HIS A 40 11.63 9.38 25.42
CA HIS A 40 12.04 8.03 25.76
C HIS A 40 11.46 7.53 27.09
N GLY A 41 11.38 8.41 28.09
CA GLY A 41 10.84 8.15 29.43
C GLY A 41 9.39 8.58 29.62
N MET A 42 8.70 9.02 28.57
CA MET A 42 7.35 9.54 28.64
C MET A 42 6.37 8.50 29.22
N GLU A 43 5.49 8.96 30.11
CA GLU A 43 4.36 8.16 30.58
C GLU A 43 3.32 7.95 29.47
N ILE A 44 2.95 6.69 29.28
CA ILE A 44 1.93 6.24 28.32
C ILE A 44 0.75 5.68 29.11
N ARG A 45 -0.46 6.09 28.76
CA ARG A 45 -1.70 5.61 29.36
C ARG A 45 -2.16 4.37 28.61
N GLU A 46 -2.89 3.49 29.28
CA GLU A 46 -3.27 2.19 28.70
C GLU A 46 -4.14 2.32 27.45
N ASP A 47 -4.94 3.38 27.37
CA ASP A 47 -5.86 3.68 26.27
C ASP A 47 -5.30 4.67 25.24
N ASP A 48 -4.00 4.99 25.30
CA ASP A 48 -3.36 5.77 24.24
C ASP A 48 -3.31 4.99 22.93
N VAL A 49 -3.68 5.68 21.85
CA VAL A 49 -3.58 5.21 20.48
C VAL A 49 -2.60 6.10 19.73
N TRP A 50 -1.71 5.50 18.96
CA TRP A 50 -0.65 6.21 18.27
C TRP A 50 -0.84 6.14 16.76
N ILE A 51 -0.69 7.27 16.07
CA ILE A 51 -0.49 7.32 14.63
C ILE A 51 0.95 7.76 14.35
N VAL A 52 1.72 6.85 13.77
CA VAL A 52 3.14 7.08 13.45
C VAL A 52 3.30 7.00 11.94
N THR A 53 3.89 8.01 11.32
CA THR A 53 4.18 7.97 9.88
C THR A 53 5.44 8.74 9.56
N LEU A 54 6.05 8.51 8.42
CA LEU A 54 6.87 9.56 7.82
C LEU A 54 5.99 10.77 7.44
N PRO A 55 6.52 12.00 7.40
CA PRO A 55 5.75 13.15 6.96
C PRO A 55 5.15 12.93 5.56
N LYS A 56 3.89 13.34 5.38
CA LYS A 56 3.17 13.33 4.09
C LYS A 56 2.83 11.94 3.52
N CYS A 57 2.86 10.91 4.36
CA CYS A 57 2.40 9.56 4.03
C CYS A 57 0.90 9.30 4.30
N GLY A 58 0.08 10.33 4.51
CA GLY A 58 -1.37 10.16 4.76
C GLY A 58 -1.81 10.35 6.22
N THR A 59 -0.95 10.93 7.06
CA THR A 59 -1.19 11.14 8.51
C THR A 59 -2.54 11.80 8.78
N THR A 60 -2.82 12.98 8.22
CA THR A 60 -4.08 13.73 8.43
C THR A 60 -5.33 12.92 8.08
N TRP A 61 -5.24 12.10 7.02
CA TRP A 61 -6.37 11.29 6.55
C TRP A 61 -6.69 10.14 7.50
N MET A 62 -5.65 9.39 7.90
CA MET A 62 -5.79 8.33 8.89
C MET A 62 -6.09 8.89 10.29
N GLN A 63 -5.51 10.02 10.68
CA GLN A 63 -5.75 10.69 11.96
C GLN A 63 -7.22 11.12 12.09
N GLU A 64 -7.82 11.64 11.02
CA GLU A 64 -9.24 11.99 11.00
C GLU A 64 -10.13 10.76 11.19
N LEU A 65 -9.83 9.69 10.44
CA LEU A 65 -10.52 8.40 10.58
C LEU A 65 -10.42 7.86 12.00
N LEU A 66 -9.21 7.76 12.55
CA LEU A 66 -8.98 7.24 13.90
C LEU A 66 -9.70 8.08 14.96
N TRP A 67 -9.67 9.41 14.83
CA TRP A 67 -10.36 10.27 15.78
C TRP A 67 -11.87 10.05 15.75
N LEU A 68 -12.47 9.96 14.55
CA LEU A 68 -13.89 9.65 14.40
C LEU A 68 -14.24 8.29 15.00
N LEU A 69 -13.45 7.24 14.75
CA LEU A 69 -13.70 5.91 15.32
C LEU A 69 -13.59 5.89 16.84
N LEU A 70 -12.63 6.63 17.41
CA LEU A 70 -12.44 6.70 18.87
C LEU A 70 -13.55 7.49 19.57
N ASN A 71 -14.21 8.41 18.86
CA ASN A 71 -15.27 9.28 19.35
C ASN A 71 -16.63 8.95 18.69
N ASP A 72 -16.87 7.66 18.46
CA ASP A 72 -18.18 7.10 18.06
C ASP A 72 -18.80 7.75 16.80
N CYS A 73 -17.95 8.14 15.87
CA CYS A 73 -18.27 8.85 14.62
C CYS A 73 -18.97 10.19 14.86
N ASP A 74 -18.54 10.97 15.85
CA ASP A 74 -18.99 12.35 16.06
C ASP A 74 -18.42 13.30 14.99
N PHE A 75 -19.13 13.43 13.87
CA PHE A 75 -18.75 14.31 12.77
C PHE A 75 -18.93 15.79 13.10
N GLU A 76 -19.85 16.14 14.01
CA GLU A 76 -20.11 17.54 14.38
C GLU A 76 -18.92 18.09 15.16
N GLU A 77 -18.43 17.34 16.14
CA GLU A 77 -17.25 17.73 16.92
C GLU A 77 -15.97 17.68 16.07
N ALA A 78 -15.86 16.75 15.12
CA ALA A 78 -14.73 16.73 14.17
C ALA A 78 -14.65 18.01 13.31
N LEU A 79 -15.81 18.61 13.00
CA LEU A 79 -15.94 19.85 12.24
C LEU A 79 -15.90 21.10 13.13
N SER A 80 -16.09 20.97 14.45
CA SER A 80 -16.10 22.10 15.40
C SER A 80 -14.69 22.57 15.77
N LYS A 81 -13.68 21.68 15.70
CA LYS A 81 -12.30 21.93 16.15
C LYS A 81 -11.25 21.44 15.17
N ASP A 82 -10.19 22.23 15.03
CA ASP A 82 -8.99 21.87 14.26
C ASP A 82 -8.41 20.53 14.74
N GLN A 83 -7.94 19.72 13.78
CA GLN A 83 -7.47 18.35 14.05
C GLN A 83 -6.32 18.31 15.07
N GLU A 84 -5.46 19.32 15.10
CA GLU A 84 -4.34 19.45 16.02
C GLU A 84 -4.78 19.70 17.47
N LEU A 85 -5.98 20.24 17.67
CA LEU A 85 -6.60 20.41 18.99
C LEU A 85 -7.37 19.16 19.44
N ARG A 86 -7.64 18.24 18.51
CA ARG A 86 -8.34 16.98 18.75
C ARG A 86 -7.37 15.81 18.97
N SER A 87 -6.18 15.88 18.40
CA SER A 87 -5.16 14.83 18.44
C SER A 87 -3.76 15.45 18.52
N PRO A 88 -3.05 15.34 19.67
CA PRO A 88 -1.79 16.05 19.86
C PRO A 88 -0.67 15.50 18.98
N PHE A 89 0.14 16.40 18.43
CA PHE A 89 1.38 16.07 17.73
C PHE A 89 2.56 16.13 18.71
N LEU A 90 3.21 14.99 18.94
CA LEU A 90 4.25 14.83 19.96
C LEU A 90 5.42 15.81 19.80
N GLU A 91 5.80 16.11 18.57
CA GLU A 91 6.91 16.98 18.22
C GLU A 91 6.51 18.47 18.17
N PHE A 92 5.23 18.81 18.28
CA PHE A 92 4.70 20.16 18.00
C PHE A 92 5.47 21.29 18.68
N ASN A 93 5.72 21.19 19.99
CA ASN A 93 6.39 22.24 20.74
C ASN A 93 7.89 22.37 20.40
N LEU A 94 8.57 21.26 20.10
CA LEU A 94 9.95 21.32 19.60
C LEU A 94 9.99 22.04 18.24
N ILE A 95 8.98 21.80 17.41
CA ILE A 95 8.95 22.24 16.03
C ILE A 95 8.48 23.71 15.91
N CYS A 96 7.36 24.06 16.52
CA CYS A 96 6.70 25.37 16.36
C CYS A 96 7.23 26.41 17.37
N ASN A 97 7.58 25.96 18.58
CA ASN A 97 7.98 26.85 19.69
C ASN A 97 9.49 26.80 20.01
N ASN A 98 10.25 25.91 19.36
CA ASN A 98 11.65 25.62 19.66
C ASN A 98 11.91 25.41 21.17
N ASN A 99 10.99 24.73 21.86
CA ASN A 99 11.04 24.50 23.29
C ASN A 99 11.08 22.99 23.57
N ALA A 100 12.29 22.45 23.68
CA ALA A 100 12.52 21.03 23.95
C ALA A 100 12.09 20.61 25.37
N GLU A 101 12.29 21.47 26.37
CA GLU A 101 12.02 21.15 27.78
C GLU A 101 10.53 21.00 28.09
N GLN A 102 9.67 21.79 27.43
CA GLN A 102 8.21 21.71 27.58
C GLN A 102 7.54 20.97 26.43
N ALA A 103 8.30 20.17 25.67
CA ALA A 103 7.78 19.53 24.46
C ALA A 103 6.57 18.63 24.73
N LEU A 104 6.58 17.90 25.85
CA LEU A 104 5.51 16.96 26.22
C LEU A 104 4.31 17.60 26.91
N LYS A 105 4.39 18.87 27.32
CA LYS A 105 3.35 19.55 28.11
C LYS A 105 1.98 19.43 27.45
N PHE A 106 1.89 19.77 26.16
CA PHE A 106 0.65 19.74 25.41
C PHE A 106 0.06 18.32 25.36
N VAL A 107 0.88 17.30 25.12
CA VAL A 107 0.42 15.89 25.06
C VAL A 107 -0.09 15.38 26.41
N HIS A 108 0.47 15.87 27.52
CA HIS A 108 0.05 15.49 28.86
C HIS A 108 -1.28 16.15 29.28
N GLU A 109 -1.61 17.32 28.74
CA GLU A 109 -2.85 18.06 29.04
C GLU A 109 -4.09 17.45 28.38
N PHE A 110 -3.93 16.60 27.35
CA PHE A 110 -5.07 15.91 26.73
C PHE A 110 -5.71 14.91 27.69
N LYS A 111 -7.04 14.87 27.66
CA LYS A 111 -7.85 13.84 28.33
C LYS A 111 -7.70 12.52 27.60
N SER A 112 -7.84 11.42 28.34
CA SER A 112 -7.89 10.09 27.73
C SER A 112 -9.25 9.81 27.08
N PRO A 113 -9.30 8.94 26.04
CA PRO A 113 -8.16 8.34 25.35
C PRO A 113 -7.44 9.38 24.47
N ARG A 114 -6.10 9.30 24.39
CA ARG A 114 -5.31 10.20 23.54
C ARG A 114 -5.01 9.54 22.20
N LEU A 115 -5.33 10.22 21.10
CA LEU A 115 -4.79 9.88 19.77
C LEU A 115 -3.51 10.70 19.54
N ILE A 116 -2.34 10.10 19.67
CA ILE A 116 -1.05 10.81 19.60
C ILE A 116 -0.43 10.63 18.21
N LYS A 117 -0.14 11.74 17.53
CA LYS A 117 0.58 11.77 16.26
C LYS A 117 2.08 11.88 16.50
N SER A 118 2.87 11.12 15.74
CA SER A 118 4.32 11.29 15.68
C SER A 118 4.90 10.95 14.30
N HIS A 119 6.06 11.53 14.00
CA HIS A 119 6.91 11.21 12.86
C HIS A 119 8.27 10.60 13.27
N LEU A 120 8.42 10.19 14.53
CA LEU A 120 9.64 9.56 15.03
C LEU A 120 9.75 8.10 14.57
N PRO A 121 10.97 7.64 14.22
CA PRO A 121 11.23 6.22 13.98
C PRO A 121 11.08 5.41 15.27
N LEU A 122 10.94 4.09 15.15
CA LEU A 122 10.59 3.19 16.25
C LEU A 122 11.49 3.33 17.49
N ALA A 123 12.80 3.46 17.29
CA ALA A 123 13.77 3.59 18.38
C ALA A 123 13.74 4.98 19.08
N LEU A 124 13.13 5.99 18.46
CA LEU A 124 13.01 7.33 19.04
C LEU A 124 11.65 7.59 19.69
N LEU A 125 10.70 6.67 19.53
CA LEU A 125 9.43 6.69 20.26
C LEU A 125 9.64 6.35 21.76
N PRO A 126 8.62 6.61 22.62
CA PRO A 126 8.69 6.22 24.02
C PRO A 126 8.99 4.72 24.20
N SER A 127 9.97 4.41 25.06
CA SER A 127 10.42 3.02 25.28
C SER A 127 9.32 2.08 25.77
N LYS A 128 8.32 2.62 26.48
CA LYS A 128 7.17 1.84 26.97
C LYS A 128 6.29 1.29 25.84
N LEU A 129 6.28 1.90 24.64
CA LEU A 129 5.58 1.34 23.48
C LEU A 129 6.13 -0.02 23.07
N TRP A 130 7.43 -0.27 23.31
CA TRP A 130 8.08 -1.50 22.91
C TRP A 130 7.63 -2.73 23.72
N LYS A 131 6.80 -2.53 24.73
CA LYS A 131 6.10 -3.60 25.45
C LYS A 131 4.90 -4.16 24.68
N GLY A 132 4.53 -3.54 23.55
CA GLY A 132 3.48 -4.03 22.66
C GLY A 132 2.06 -4.02 23.26
N LYS A 133 1.79 -3.08 24.18
CA LYS A 133 0.49 -2.97 24.85
C LYS A 133 -0.45 -1.94 24.23
N ASN A 134 0.11 -0.83 23.74
CA ASN A 134 -0.64 0.26 23.14
C ASN A 134 -0.80 0.06 21.64
N LYS A 135 -1.93 0.49 21.09
CA LYS A 135 -2.22 0.38 19.66
C LYS A 135 -1.42 1.43 18.88
N VAL A 136 -0.65 0.98 17.89
CA VAL A 136 0.13 1.83 16.98
C VAL A 136 -0.33 1.61 15.55
N ILE A 137 -0.71 2.68 14.88
CA ILE A 137 -1.11 2.70 13.48
C ILE A 137 0.03 3.32 12.67
N TYR A 138 0.52 2.59 11.67
CA TYR A 138 1.56 3.05 10.77
C TYR A 138 1.06 3.16 9.34
N VAL A 139 1.30 4.31 8.70
CA VAL A 139 0.96 4.54 7.29
C VAL A 139 2.22 4.88 6.49
N PHE A 140 2.52 4.03 5.51
CA PHE A 140 3.59 4.28 4.54
C PHE A 140 3.06 4.87 3.24
N ARG A 141 3.93 5.45 2.42
CA ARG A 141 3.61 5.94 1.07
C ARG A 141 4.86 5.86 0.21
N ASN A 142 4.69 5.73 -1.11
CA ASN A 142 5.78 5.84 -2.07
C ASN A 142 6.67 7.06 -1.75
N PRO A 143 7.98 6.86 -1.54
CA PRO A 143 8.88 7.94 -1.11
C PRO A 143 8.95 9.14 -2.06
N LEU A 144 8.73 8.96 -3.37
CA LEU A 144 8.75 10.05 -4.34
C LEU A 144 7.47 10.90 -4.24
N ASP A 145 6.31 10.27 -4.14
CA ASP A 145 5.04 10.98 -3.88
C ASP A 145 5.09 11.73 -2.55
N ALA A 146 5.62 11.11 -1.50
CA ALA A 146 5.80 11.73 -0.20
C ALA A 146 6.77 12.93 -0.29
N SER A 147 7.88 12.79 -1.03
CA SER A 147 8.88 13.86 -1.20
C SER A 147 8.32 15.07 -1.94
N VAL A 148 7.60 14.86 -3.05
CA VAL A 148 6.90 15.95 -3.76
C VAL A 148 5.86 16.60 -2.86
N SER A 149 5.08 15.81 -2.12
CA SER A 149 4.12 16.36 -1.16
C SER A 149 4.78 17.13 -0.01
N GLN A 150 6.00 16.74 0.38
CA GLN A 150 6.75 17.39 1.45
C GLN A 150 7.37 18.69 0.98
N TYR A 151 7.77 18.81 -0.28
CA TYR A 151 8.22 20.08 -0.86
C TYR A 151 7.18 21.20 -0.67
N TYR A 152 5.95 21.01 -1.16
CA TYR A 152 4.89 22.02 -1.02
C TYR A 152 4.50 22.30 0.43
N HIS A 153 4.54 21.28 1.29
CA HIS A 153 4.32 21.48 2.72
C HIS A 153 5.44 22.31 3.35
N ASN A 154 6.69 22.07 2.97
CA ASN A 154 7.85 22.80 3.43
C ASN A 154 7.88 24.25 2.91
N LEU A 155 7.29 24.54 1.74
CA LEU A 155 7.11 25.92 1.27
C LEU A 155 6.19 26.72 2.21
N ASN A 156 5.04 26.15 2.61
CA ASN A 156 4.15 26.79 3.59
C ASN A 156 4.86 27.12 4.91
N TRP A 157 5.79 26.26 5.30
CA TRP A 157 6.56 26.38 6.54
C TRP A 157 7.82 27.23 6.39
N GLY A 158 8.14 27.68 5.17
CA GLY A 158 9.37 28.42 4.86
C GLY A 158 10.64 27.58 4.79
N PHE A 159 10.56 26.27 5.06
CA PHE A 159 11.70 25.35 5.05
C PHE A 159 12.31 25.11 3.66
N ALA A 160 11.51 25.29 2.61
CA ALA A 160 11.93 25.20 1.22
C ALA A 160 11.86 26.55 0.49
N PHE A 161 11.69 27.65 1.22
CA PHE A 161 11.53 28.98 0.62
C PHE A 161 12.68 29.31 -0.33
N GLY A 162 12.32 29.72 -1.55
CA GLY A 162 13.28 30.07 -2.60
C GLY A 162 14.00 28.88 -3.25
N LYS A 163 13.59 27.64 -2.96
CA LYS A 163 14.06 26.44 -3.67
C LYS A 163 13.04 26.00 -4.70
N THR A 164 13.50 25.52 -5.84
CA THR A 164 12.69 24.77 -6.80
C THR A 164 12.40 23.35 -6.29
N LEU A 165 11.38 22.70 -6.85
CA LEU A 165 11.08 21.30 -6.57
C LEU A 165 12.28 20.43 -6.96
N GLU A 166 12.96 20.77 -8.05
CA GLU A 166 14.10 20.04 -8.55
C GLU A 166 15.28 20.08 -7.59
N GLU A 167 15.65 21.26 -7.09
CA GLU A 167 16.72 21.42 -6.09
C GLU A 167 16.37 20.66 -4.80
N PHE A 168 15.12 20.76 -4.36
CA PHE A 168 14.66 20.09 -3.14
C PHE A 168 14.76 18.56 -3.22
N VAL A 169 14.33 17.98 -4.35
CA VAL A 169 14.42 16.53 -4.57
C VAL A 169 15.87 16.10 -4.77
N GLU A 170 16.65 16.86 -5.52
CA GLU A 170 18.07 16.58 -5.77
C GLU A 170 18.88 16.56 -4.46
N GLU A 171 18.66 17.50 -3.54
CA GLU A 171 19.29 17.50 -2.20
C GLU A 171 18.98 16.22 -1.41
N ARG A 172 17.73 15.75 -1.46
CA ARG A 172 17.29 14.56 -0.72
C ARG A 172 17.79 13.28 -1.34
N VAL A 173 17.72 13.20 -2.66
CA VAL A 173 18.22 12.05 -3.41
C VAL A 173 19.72 11.96 -3.22
N SER A 174 20.46 13.07 -3.30
CA SER A 174 21.92 13.09 -3.14
C SER A 174 22.41 12.79 -1.72
N SER A 175 21.57 12.97 -0.69
CA SER A 175 21.82 12.50 0.67
C SER A 175 21.56 11.00 0.80
N GLU A 176 22.61 10.20 1.04
CA GLU A 176 22.45 8.76 1.32
C GLU A 176 21.62 8.53 2.59
N ASP A 177 21.88 9.31 3.65
CA ASP A 177 21.17 9.23 4.92
C ASP A 177 19.66 9.45 4.79
N PHE A 178 19.19 10.32 3.89
CA PHE A 178 17.76 10.62 3.78
C PHE A 178 16.94 9.43 3.26
N ILE A 179 17.40 8.80 2.17
CA ILE A 179 16.72 7.65 1.57
C ILE A 179 16.84 6.44 2.48
N THR A 180 18.03 6.15 3.01
CA THR A 180 18.26 5.03 3.92
C THR A 180 17.41 5.16 5.18
N ASP A 181 17.32 6.35 5.77
CA ASP A 181 16.48 6.59 6.95
C ASP A 181 14.98 6.43 6.64
N THR A 182 14.52 6.89 5.47
CA THR A 182 13.13 6.73 5.02
C THR A 182 12.73 5.27 4.89
N ILE A 183 13.55 4.46 4.22
CA ILE A 183 13.28 3.02 4.04
C ILE A 183 13.41 2.27 5.36
N ALA A 184 14.45 2.55 6.16
CA ALA A 184 14.63 1.92 7.46
C ALA A 184 13.46 2.23 8.42
N HIS A 185 12.97 3.48 8.42
CA HIS A 185 11.80 3.88 9.21
C HIS A 185 10.57 3.05 8.85
N ALA A 186 10.26 2.88 7.56
CA ALA A 186 9.12 2.08 7.14
C ALA A 186 9.32 0.58 7.40
N HIS A 187 10.52 0.07 7.13
CA HIS A 187 10.84 -1.33 7.30
C HIS A 187 10.77 -1.80 8.76
N GLU A 188 11.17 -0.95 9.72
CA GLU A 188 11.04 -1.22 11.16
C GLU A 188 9.57 -1.52 11.54
N PHE A 189 8.61 -0.71 11.10
CA PHE A 189 7.19 -0.98 11.37
C PHE A 189 6.61 -2.09 10.50
N CYS A 190 7.09 -2.26 9.27
CA CYS A 190 6.64 -3.35 8.39
C CYS A 190 6.97 -4.73 8.97
N GLN A 191 8.11 -4.89 9.64
CA GLN A 191 8.46 -6.13 10.34
C GLN A 191 7.48 -6.45 11.48
N LEU A 192 6.95 -5.42 12.13
CA LEU A 192 5.98 -5.54 13.22
C LEU A 192 4.52 -5.65 12.74
N ARG A 193 4.24 -5.65 11.43
CA ARG A 193 2.87 -5.63 10.87
C ARG A 193 1.99 -6.83 11.28
N LYS A 194 2.58 -7.90 11.79
CA LYS A 194 1.88 -9.09 12.29
C LYS A 194 1.62 -9.04 13.80
N GLU A 195 2.22 -8.09 14.49
CA GLU A 195 2.01 -7.89 15.92
C GLU A 195 0.59 -7.38 16.17
N PRO A 196 -0.12 -7.89 17.19
CA PRO A 196 -1.53 -7.54 17.44
C PRO A 196 -1.73 -6.08 17.89
N TRP A 197 -0.64 -5.38 18.23
CA TRP A 197 -0.64 -3.98 18.65
C TRP A 197 -0.21 -3.01 17.53
N VAL A 198 0.14 -3.50 16.34
CA VAL A 198 0.53 -2.67 15.19
C VAL A 198 -0.43 -2.89 14.03
N PHE A 199 -1.10 -1.82 13.60
CA PHE A 199 -1.82 -1.79 12.33
C PHE A 199 -0.99 -1.08 11.27
N TYR A 200 -0.45 -1.84 10.31
CA TYR A 200 0.35 -1.31 9.21
C TYR A 200 -0.49 -1.20 7.93
N THR A 201 -0.45 -0.04 7.27
CA THR A 201 -1.09 0.15 5.96
C THR A 201 -0.28 1.13 5.08
N SER A 202 -0.77 1.39 3.87
CA SER A 202 -0.19 2.36 2.94
C SER A 202 -1.23 3.35 2.44
N PHE A 203 -0.79 4.55 2.08
CA PHE A 203 -1.62 5.56 1.44
C PHE A 203 -2.25 5.02 0.14
N GLU A 204 -1.48 4.22 -0.61
CA GLU A 204 -1.89 3.56 -1.84
C GLU A 204 -3.04 2.57 -1.57
N ARG A 205 -2.95 1.78 -0.50
CA ARG A 205 -4.02 0.88 -0.08
C ARG A 205 -5.27 1.64 0.34
N MET A 206 -5.11 2.71 1.15
CA MET A 206 -6.23 3.58 1.53
C MET A 206 -6.91 4.21 0.30
N LYS A 207 -6.13 4.60 -0.72
CA LYS A 207 -6.66 5.14 -1.98
C LYS A 207 -7.37 4.10 -2.83
N LYS A 208 -6.91 2.85 -2.81
CA LYS A 208 -7.47 1.73 -3.57
C LYS A 208 -8.79 1.24 -2.96
N ASP A 209 -8.80 1.05 -1.64
CA ASP A 209 -9.94 0.51 -0.90
C ASP A 209 -10.00 1.11 0.51
N LEU A 210 -10.60 2.30 0.60
CA LEU A 210 -10.77 2.98 1.88
C LEU A 210 -11.72 2.18 2.80
N ARG A 211 -12.79 1.60 2.25
CA ARG A 211 -13.80 0.87 3.02
C ARG A 211 -13.18 -0.34 3.73
N GLY A 212 -12.39 -1.14 3.01
CA GLY A 212 -11.66 -2.26 3.58
C GLY A 212 -10.71 -1.82 4.70
N VAL A 213 -9.96 -0.73 4.48
CA VAL A 213 -9.07 -0.19 5.53
C VAL A 213 -9.86 0.29 6.75
N ILE A 214 -11.03 0.93 6.57
CA ILE A 214 -11.89 1.35 7.69
C ILE A 214 -12.36 0.12 8.48
N ASN A 215 -12.80 -0.95 7.82
CA ASN A 215 -13.23 -2.18 8.48
C ASN A 215 -12.11 -2.86 9.29
N GLU A 216 -10.89 -2.90 8.74
CA GLU A 216 -9.77 -3.50 9.44
C GLU A 216 -9.34 -2.67 10.64
N VAL A 217 -9.24 -1.34 10.48
CA VAL A 217 -8.81 -0.47 11.58
C VAL A 217 -9.89 -0.34 12.66
N SER A 218 -11.18 -0.38 12.29
CA SER A 218 -12.29 -0.40 13.24
C SER A 218 -12.28 -1.66 14.10
N THR A 219 -12.02 -2.81 13.47
CA THR A 219 -11.79 -4.09 14.15
C THR A 219 -10.57 -4.02 15.06
N PHE A 220 -9.43 -3.54 14.55
CA PHE A 220 -8.20 -3.36 15.32
C PHE A 220 -8.42 -2.46 16.55
N LEU A 221 -9.23 -1.40 16.43
CA LEU A 221 -9.56 -0.50 17.53
C LEU A 221 -10.67 -1.03 18.46
N ASN A 222 -11.37 -2.11 18.11
CA ASN A 222 -12.61 -2.57 18.77
C ASN A 222 -13.71 -1.50 18.77
N LYS A 223 -13.88 -0.81 17.63
CA LYS A 223 -14.85 0.26 17.42
C LYS A 223 -15.71 -0.07 16.19
N PRO A 224 -16.68 -1.00 16.28
CA PRO A 224 -17.47 -1.43 15.14
C PRO A 224 -18.20 -0.25 14.49
N VAL A 225 -18.32 -0.31 13.17
CA VAL A 225 -18.92 0.75 12.34
C VAL A 225 -20.16 0.17 11.67
N SER A 226 -21.31 0.82 11.85
CA SER A 226 -22.52 0.45 11.12
C SER A 226 -22.42 0.83 9.65
N GLU A 227 -23.24 0.23 8.79
CA GLU A 227 -23.28 0.58 7.36
C GLU A 227 -23.56 2.08 7.14
N GLU A 228 -24.44 2.68 7.94
CA GLU A 228 -24.72 4.12 7.88
C GLU A 228 -23.49 4.97 8.26
N GLN A 229 -22.81 4.62 9.35
CA GLN A 229 -21.58 5.29 9.76
C GLN A 229 -20.49 5.13 8.70
N MET A 230 -20.38 3.97 8.08
CA MET A 230 -19.42 3.69 7.01
C MET A 230 -19.63 4.61 5.81
N GLU A 231 -20.87 4.75 5.31
CA GLU A 231 -21.17 5.66 4.19
C GLU A 231 -20.84 7.12 4.54
N ARG A 232 -21.14 7.55 5.77
CA ARG A 232 -20.79 8.90 6.25
C ARG A 232 -19.27 9.09 6.34
N LEU A 233 -18.54 8.09 6.85
CA LEU A 233 -17.07 8.10 6.92
C LEU A 233 -16.46 8.20 5.52
N LEU A 234 -16.90 7.36 4.57
CA LEU A 234 -16.39 7.37 3.19
C LEU A 234 -16.61 8.72 2.51
N LYS A 235 -17.76 9.35 2.73
CA LYS A 235 -18.05 10.70 2.23
C LYS A 235 -17.14 11.76 2.89
N HIS A 236 -17.11 11.82 4.23
CA HIS A 236 -16.32 12.79 4.99
C HIS A 236 -14.83 12.70 4.67
N LEU A 237 -14.30 11.48 4.59
CA LEU A 237 -12.91 11.19 4.31
C LEU A 237 -12.56 11.21 2.81
N SER A 238 -13.53 11.53 1.93
CA SER A 238 -13.25 11.70 0.51
C SER A 238 -12.30 12.88 0.30
N PHE A 239 -11.53 12.83 -0.79
CA PHE A 239 -10.53 13.87 -1.07
C PHE A 239 -11.18 15.26 -1.20
N GLU A 240 -12.32 15.36 -1.88
CA GLU A 240 -13.01 16.64 -2.10
C GLU A 240 -13.53 17.25 -0.81
N GLU A 241 -14.10 16.43 0.09
CA GLU A 241 -14.63 16.91 1.38
C GLU A 241 -13.48 17.31 2.32
N MET A 242 -12.48 16.43 2.49
CA MET A 242 -11.30 16.73 3.30
C MET A 242 -10.60 18.01 2.83
N LYS A 243 -10.45 18.20 1.51
CA LYS A 243 -9.81 19.39 0.94
C LYS A 243 -10.56 20.69 1.26
N LYS A 244 -11.89 20.65 1.31
CA LYS A 244 -12.72 21.81 1.67
C LYS A 244 -12.81 22.03 3.18
N ASN A 245 -12.66 20.97 3.97
CA ASN A 245 -12.81 21.01 5.42
C ASN A 245 -11.73 21.90 6.06
N PRO A 246 -12.10 23.03 6.72
CA PRO A 246 -11.12 23.92 7.33
C PRO A 246 -10.35 23.26 8.48
N THR A 247 -10.97 22.33 9.22
CA THR A 247 -10.38 21.72 10.44
C THR A 247 -9.30 20.69 10.16
N THR A 248 -9.19 20.21 8.92
CA THR A 248 -8.17 19.23 8.48
C THR A 248 -7.10 19.84 7.58
N ASN A 249 -7.14 21.15 7.34
CA ASN A 249 -6.21 21.87 6.46
C ASN A 249 -5.01 22.51 7.19
N HIS A 250 -4.85 22.21 8.47
CA HIS A 250 -3.71 22.65 9.29
C HIS A 250 -3.49 24.17 9.32
N ARG A 251 -4.59 24.94 9.27
CA ARG A 251 -4.53 26.41 9.31
C ARG A 251 -4.14 26.89 10.71
N TRP A 252 -4.64 26.22 11.75
CA TRP A 252 -4.28 26.51 13.13
C TRP A 252 -2.80 26.26 13.39
N GLU A 253 -2.25 25.10 13.02
CA GLU A 253 -0.82 24.81 13.16
C GLU A 253 0.05 25.83 12.41
N GLN A 254 -0.33 26.19 11.19
CA GLN A 254 0.40 27.21 10.40
C GLN A 254 0.43 28.58 11.09
N ALA A 255 -0.65 28.96 11.78
CA ALA A 255 -0.71 30.22 12.53
C ALA A 255 0.21 30.23 13.77
N GLN A 256 0.64 29.07 14.26
CA GLN A 256 1.56 28.96 15.40
C GLN A 256 3.05 29.01 14.98
N LEU A 257 3.36 28.98 13.68
CA LEU A 257 4.74 28.91 13.19
C LEU A 257 5.50 30.22 13.42
N LYS A 258 6.63 30.13 14.12
CA LYS A 258 7.56 31.27 14.37
C LYS A 258 8.79 31.23 13.46
N LEU A 259 8.71 30.54 12.33
CA LEU A 259 9.81 30.38 11.38
C LEU A 259 9.90 31.60 10.46
N LYS A 260 11.14 32.04 10.17
CA LYS A 260 11.44 33.28 9.43
C LYS A 260 10.68 33.44 8.11
N ASP A 261 10.56 32.34 7.36
CA ASP A 261 10.00 32.34 6.00
C ASP A 261 8.62 31.65 5.92
N ALA A 262 8.02 31.28 7.07
CA ALA A 262 6.69 30.67 7.09
C ALA A 262 5.63 31.62 6.53
N GLY A 263 4.71 31.05 5.73
CA GLY A 263 3.59 31.78 5.14
C GLY A 263 3.92 32.72 3.98
N LYS A 264 5.21 32.85 3.59
CA LYS A 264 5.63 33.64 2.42
C LYS A 264 5.19 33.00 1.10
N GLU A 265 5.19 31.68 1.05
CA GLU A 265 4.60 30.89 -0.03
C GLU A 265 3.39 30.12 0.52
N LYS A 266 2.33 30.01 -0.29
CA LYS A 266 1.06 29.42 0.12
C LYS A 266 0.59 28.36 -0.88
N HIS A 267 0.50 27.15 -0.39
CA HIS A 267 -0.01 25.98 -1.07
C HIS A 267 -1.07 25.30 -0.22
N ASN A 268 -2.03 24.64 -0.87
CA ASN A 268 -3.02 23.86 -0.16
C ASN A 268 -2.36 22.71 0.61
N PHE A 269 -2.69 22.56 1.89
CA PHE A 269 -2.19 21.46 2.71
C PHE A 269 -2.68 20.11 2.18
N ILE A 270 -3.98 20.01 1.90
CA ILE A 270 -4.57 18.91 1.12
C ILE A 270 -4.48 19.28 -0.37
N ARG A 271 -3.44 18.75 -1.03
CA ARG A 271 -3.01 19.23 -2.35
C ARG A 271 -3.71 18.52 -3.53
N LYS A 272 -3.30 17.28 -3.81
CA LYS A 272 -3.76 16.46 -4.94
C LYS A 272 -4.38 15.11 -4.56
N GLY A 273 -3.95 14.48 -3.44
CA GLY A 273 -4.54 13.22 -2.98
C GLY A 273 -4.38 12.03 -3.95
N GLN A 274 -3.32 12.03 -4.75
CA GLN A 274 -3.07 11.07 -5.83
C GLN A 274 -1.88 10.14 -5.50
N VAL A 275 -1.90 8.98 -6.14
CA VAL A 275 -0.80 7.99 -6.18
C VAL A 275 -0.07 8.15 -7.50
N ASN A 276 1.26 8.05 -7.48
CA ASN A 276 2.17 8.29 -8.61
C ASN A 276 2.13 9.72 -9.19
N GLY A 277 1.65 10.71 -8.41
CA GLY A 277 1.60 12.11 -8.85
C GLY A 277 2.98 12.74 -9.03
N TYR A 278 4.04 12.15 -8.43
CA TYR A 278 5.42 12.58 -8.68
C TYR A 278 5.83 12.50 -10.16
N LYS A 279 5.19 11.64 -10.96
CA LYS A 279 5.52 11.47 -12.39
C LYS A 279 5.18 12.70 -13.22
N ASP A 280 4.18 13.46 -12.79
CA ASP A 280 3.75 14.69 -13.48
C ASP A 280 4.57 15.92 -13.05
N GLU A 281 5.41 15.78 -12.02
CA GLU A 281 6.08 16.91 -11.37
C GLU A 281 7.61 16.80 -11.37
N LEU A 282 8.16 15.60 -11.57
CA LEU A 282 9.59 15.34 -11.61
C LEU A 282 10.05 14.95 -13.02
N LYS A 283 11.27 15.35 -13.36
CA LYS A 283 11.89 14.98 -14.63
C LYS A 283 12.24 13.48 -14.63
N PRO A 284 12.17 12.79 -15.79
CA PRO A 284 12.52 11.36 -15.90
C PRO A 284 13.89 11.01 -15.30
N GLU A 285 14.88 11.88 -15.46
CA GLU A 285 16.24 11.70 -14.96
C GLU A 285 16.28 11.73 -13.42
N GLN A 286 15.51 12.62 -12.80
CA GLN A 286 15.39 12.70 -11.34
C GLN A 286 14.71 11.46 -10.78
N ILE A 287 13.64 11.01 -11.43
CA ILE A 287 12.92 9.79 -11.06
C ILE A 287 13.87 8.59 -11.14
N LYS A 288 14.62 8.45 -12.24
CA LYS A 288 15.60 7.37 -12.42
C LYS A 288 16.63 7.35 -11.29
N LYS A 289 17.30 8.47 -11.04
CA LYS A 289 18.33 8.60 -10.00
C LYS A 289 17.78 8.31 -8.61
N ALA A 290 16.58 8.80 -8.31
CA ALA A 290 15.93 8.55 -7.02
C ALA A 290 15.57 7.07 -6.85
N ASN A 291 15.03 6.44 -7.90
CA ASN A 291 14.72 5.01 -7.89
C ASN A 291 15.96 4.15 -7.70
N GLU A 292 17.09 4.45 -8.35
CA GLU A 292 18.34 3.71 -8.15
C GLU A 292 18.78 3.71 -6.68
N ARG A 293 18.67 4.85 -5.98
CA ARG A 293 19.00 4.94 -4.55
C ARG A 293 17.99 4.25 -3.65
N ILE A 294 16.70 4.37 -3.96
CA ILE A 294 15.65 3.66 -3.23
C ILE A 294 15.87 2.15 -3.37
N GLN A 295 16.13 1.65 -4.58
CA GLN A 295 16.38 0.24 -4.85
C GLN A 295 17.64 -0.28 -4.13
N LYS A 296 18.71 0.51 -4.10
CA LYS A 296 19.89 0.19 -3.27
C LYS A 296 19.49 0.02 -1.80
N SER A 297 18.80 0.99 -1.22
CA SER A 297 18.40 0.95 0.19
C SER A 297 17.42 -0.21 0.49
N LEU A 298 16.51 -0.53 -0.42
CA LEU A 298 15.60 -1.67 -0.31
C LEU A 298 16.37 -2.99 -0.27
N LYS A 299 17.32 -3.17 -1.20
CA LYS A 299 18.21 -4.33 -1.27
C LYS A 299 19.05 -4.48 0.00
N ASP A 300 19.62 -3.39 0.49
CA ASP A 300 20.43 -3.39 1.73
C ASP A 300 19.60 -3.80 2.97
N ASN A 301 18.28 -3.59 2.94
CA ASN A 301 17.36 -3.99 4.00
C ASN A 301 16.63 -5.30 3.71
N SER A 302 16.90 -5.98 2.60
CA SER A 302 16.21 -7.21 2.16
C SER A 302 14.68 -7.08 2.16
N VAL A 303 14.17 -5.93 1.72
CA VAL A 303 12.73 -5.64 1.64
C VAL A 303 12.39 -5.07 0.26
N THR A 304 11.21 -5.39 -0.26
CA THR A 304 10.72 -4.85 -1.54
C THR A 304 9.80 -3.64 -1.34
N MET A 305 9.64 -2.82 -2.38
CA MET A 305 8.68 -1.70 -2.33
C MET A 305 7.24 -2.24 -2.25
N GLU A 306 6.96 -3.36 -2.91
CA GLU A 306 5.67 -4.03 -2.91
C GLU A 306 5.28 -4.49 -1.50
N GLU A 307 6.22 -5.03 -0.72
CA GLU A 307 5.98 -5.37 0.69
C GLU A 307 5.70 -4.14 1.54
N LEU A 308 6.49 -3.07 1.40
CA LEU A 308 6.28 -1.82 2.15
C LEU A 308 4.92 -1.17 1.80
N LEU A 309 4.47 -1.29 0.56
CA LEU A 309 3.20 -0.72 0.09
C LEU A 309 1.99 -1.63 0.30
N LEU A 310 2.19 -2.87 0.77
CA LEU A 310 1.16 -3.92 0.79
C LEU A 310 0.52 -4.16 -0.59
N ALA A 311 1.33 -4.09 -1.65
CA ALA A 311 0.89 -4.27 -3.03
C ALA A 311 0.87 -5.74 -3.49
N VAL A 312 1.31 -6.67 -2.65
CA VAL A 312 1.32 -8.10 -2.96
C VAL A 312 -0.09 -8.68 -2.77
N GLU A 313 -0.66 -9.28 -3.82
CA GLU A 313 -1.91 -10.03 -3.73
C GLU A 313 -1.74 -11.21 -2.76
N VAL A 314 -2.58 -11.26 -1.73
CA VAL A 314 -2.66 -12.37 -0.77
C VAL A 314 -3.35 -13.57 -1.45
N SER A 315 -2.74 -14.14 -2.48
CA SER A 315 -3.27 -15.33 -3.15
C SER A 315 -2.59 -16.62 -2.66
N THR A 316 -1.44 -16.52 -1.96
CA THR A 316 -0.60 -17.70 -1.63
C THR A 316 -0.79 -18.24 -0.21
N PHE A 317 -1.27 -17.46 0.76
CA PHE A 317 -1.31 -17.87 2.17
C PHE A 317 -2.63 -18.51 2.63
N LEU A 318 -3.76 -18.21 1.98
CA LEU A 318 -5.07 -18.76 2.35
C LEU A 318 -5.24 -20.25 2.00
N ALA A 319 -4.34 -20.83 1.19
CA ALA A 319 -4.44 -22.23 0.75
C ALA A 319 -3.89 -23.25 1.75
N LEU A 320 -3.17 -22.84 2.81
CA LEU A 320 -2.49 -23.77 3.72
C LEU A 320 -3.12 -23.91 5.11
N SER A 321 -4.06 -23.02 5.49
CA SER A 321 -4.66 -23.03 6.84
C SER A 321 -5.95 -23.86 6.94
N SER A 322 -6.42 -24.48 5.86
CA SER A 322 -7.71 -25.18 5.78
C SER A 322 -7.59 -26.70 5.53
N LEU A 323 -6.42 -27.30 5.78
CA LEU A 323 -6.21 -28.74 5.63
C LEU A 323 -6.61 -29.48 6.91
N GLU A 324 -7.90 -29.81 7.05
CA GLU A 324 -8.32 -30.96 7.85
C GLU A 324 -8.08 -32.26 7.06
N GLU A 325 -7.78 -33.33 7.79
CA GLU A 325 -7.16 -34.57 7.32
C GLU A 325 -7.87 -35.24 6.12
N GLY A 326 -7.30 -35.10 4.92
CA GLY A 326 -7.75 -35.84 3.73
C GLY A 326 -6.74 -35.79 2.58
N PRO A 327 -6.70 -36.80 1.68
CA PRO A 327 -5.79 -36.79 0.53
C PRO A 327 -6.26 -35.76 -0.50
N VAL A 328 -5.48 -34.69 -0.66
CA VAL A 328 -5.73 -33.61 -1.62
C VAL A 328 -4.94 -33.86 -2.91
N CYS A 329 -5.61 -33.74 -4.06
CA CYS A 329 -4.94 -33.66 -5.35
C CYS A 329 -4.59 -32.19 -5.64
N VAL A 330 -3.29 -31.90 -5.78
CA VAL A 330 -2.77 -30.54 -6.04
C VAL A 330 -2.36 -30.45 -7.51
N ILE A 331 -3.06 -29.62 -8.29
CA ILE A 331 -2.68 -29.33 -9.68
C ILE A 331 -1.82 -28.06 -9.70
N CYS A 332 -0.51 -28.21 -9.90
CA CYS A 332 0.42 -27.09 -10.05
C CYS A 332 0.55 -26.69 -11.53
N THR A 333 0.44 -25.40 -11.85
CA THR A 333 0.77 -24.90 -13.20
C THR A 333 2.05 -24.05 -13.18
N ARG A 334 2.95 -24.27 -14.15
CA ARG A 334 4.19 -23.52 -14.34
C ARG A 334 4.20 -22.92 -15.74
N ARG A 335 4.63 -21.66 -15.86
CA ARG A 335 4.96 -21.02 -17.15
C ARG A 335 6.47 -20.79 -17.22
N SER A 336 7.11 -21.28 -18.27
CA SER A 336 8.49 -20.89 -18.62
C SER A 336 8.44 -19.63 -19.47
N VAL A 337 9.29 -18.64 -19.16
CA VAL A 337 9.51 -17.46 -19.99
C VAL A 337 10.89 -17.60 -20.62
N GLU A 338 11.02 -17.37 -21.92
CA GLU A 338 12.34 -17.27 -22.56
C GLU A 338 13.13 -16.15 -21.89
N GLY A 339 14.29 -16.49 -21.29
CA GLY A 339 15.12 -15.54 -20.54
C GLY A 339 15.34 -15.85 -19.04
N GLY A 340 15.02 -17.06 -18.56
CA GLY A 340 15.65 -17.58 -17.34
C GLY A 340 15.08 -17.13 -16.00
N GLY A 341 13.75 -16.97 -15.88
CA GLY A 341 13.06 -16.82 -14.60
C GLY A 341 11.79 -17.68 -14.56
N SER A 342 11.56 -18.40 -13.47
CA SER A 342 10.34 -19.21 -13.29
C SER A 342 9.48 -18.71 -12.14
N PHE A 343 8.18 -18.54 -12.38
CA PHE A 343 7.17 -18.12 -11.41
C PHE A 343 6.08 -19.20 -11.21
N PHE A 344 5.50 -19.22 -10.01
CA PHE A 344 4.45 -20.16 -9.60
C PHE A 344 3.07 -19.58 -9.93
N MET A 345 2.20 -20.34 -10.61
CA MET A 345 0.84 -19.93 -10.98
C MET A 345 -0.18 -20.91 -10.37
N GLY A 346 -0.44 -20.75 -9.07
CA GLY A 346 -1.60 -21.35 -8.38
C GLY A 346 -1.65 -22.88 -8.22
N ALA A 347 -2.56 -23.30 -7.34
CA ALA A 347 -2.95 -24.69 -7.09
C ALA A 347 -4.49 -24.78 -7.08
N VAL A 348 -5.05 -25.87 -7.65
CA VAL A 348 -6.48 -26.19 -7.56
C VAL A 348 -6.64 -27.45 -6.70
N MET A 349 -7.54 -27.41 -5.72
CA MET A 349 -7.89 -28.54 -4.84
C MET A 349 -9.19 -29.21 -5.31
N VAL A 350 -9.23 -30.53 -5.36
CA VAL A 350 -10.45 -31.32 -5.63
C VAL A 350 -10.59 -32.38 -4.54
N ASN A 351 -11.72 -32.38 -3.83
CA ASN A 351 -12.06 -33.46 -2.88
C ASN A 351 -12.53 -34.70 -3.64
N ARG A 352 -12.10 -35.87 -3.18
CA ARG A 352 -12.52 -37.17 -3.75
C ARG A 352 -13.96 -37.47 -3.28
N PRO A 353 -14.93 -37.76 -4.16
CA PRO A 353 -16.26 -38.18 -3.72
C PRO A 353 -16.19 -39.60 -3.13
N SER A 354 -16.91 -39.82 -2.02
CA SER A 354 -17.28 -41.15 -1.54
C SER A 354 -18.22 -41.85 -2.54
N GLU A 355 -18.23 -43.18 -2.54
CA GLU A 355 -18.76 -44.10 -3.56
C GLU A 355 -20.28 -44.06 -3.86
N GLU A 356 -21.00 -42.95 -3.62
CA GLU A 356 -22.39 -42.81 -4.04
C GLU A 356 -22.54 -41.57 -4.95
N ARG A 357 -23.26 -41.74 -6.06
CA ARG A 357 -23.45 -40.74 -7.11
C ARG A 357 -24.13 -39.48 -6.55
N GLU A 358 -23.34 -38.49 -6.15
CA GLU A 358 -23.80 -37.13 -5.92
C GLU A 358 -23.16 -36.15 -6.90
N GLU A 359 -23.99 -35.24 -7.43
CA GLU A 359 -23.62 -34.23 -8.41
C GLU A 359 -22.60 -33.24 -7.81
N VAL A 360 -21.43 -33.11 -8.45
CA VAL A 360 -20.44 -32.10 -8.06
C VAL A 360 -20.85 -30.74 -8.63
N THR A 361 -21.32 -29.84 -7.76
CA THR A 361 -21.57 -28.44 -8.12
C THR A 361 -20.27 -27.64 -8.03
N VAL A 362 -19.81 -27.10 -9.16
CA VAL A 362 -18.69 -26.16 -9.20
C VAL A 362 -19.23 -24.76 -8.91
N SER A 363 -18.95 -24.21 -7.72
CA SER A 363 -19.25 -22.81 -7.41
C SER A 363 -18.11 -21.91 -7.89
N GLY A 364 -18.32 -21.24 -9.02
CA GLY A 364 -17.49 -20.12 -9.45
C GLY A 364 -17.34 -19.99 -10.97
N LEU A 365 -18.13 -19.10 -11.56
CA LEU A 365 -18.01 -18.53 -12.91
C LEU A 365 -18.34 -19.47 -14.09
N THR A 366 -19.63 -19.71 -14.34
CA THR A 366 -20.28 -19.49 -15.65
C THR A 366 -21.82 -19.63 -15.49
N SER A 367 -22.56 -19.03 -16.42
CA SER A 367 -24.03 -18.92 -16.48
C SER A 367 -24.80 -20.23 -16.22
N PRO A 368 -26.05 -20.20 -15.73
CA PRO A 368 -26.76 -21.39 -15.28
C PRO A 368 -27.12 -22.32 -16.45
N GLY A 369 -26.88 -23.63 -16.30
CA GLY A 369 -27.55 -24.66 -17.10
C GLY A 369 -26.70 -25.69 -17.87
N LYS A 370 -25.57 -26.19 -17.35
CA LYS A 370 -24.96 -27.42 -17.90
C LYS A 370 -24.55 -28.42 -16.81
N VAL A 371 -25.17 -29.59 -16.87
CA VAL A 371 -24.89 -30.77 -16.04
C VAL A 371 -23.83 -31.62 -16.74
N ILE A 372 -22.81 -32.08 -16.01
CA ILE A 372 -21.81 -33.04 -16.49
C ILE A 372 -22.03 -34.34 -15.74
N SER A 373 -22.43 -35.41 -16.43
CA SER A 373 -22.52 -36.76 -15.85
C SER A 373 -21.20 -37.53 -16.05
N LEU A 374 -20.66 -38.12 -15.00
CA LEU A 374 -19.51 -39.03 -15.09
C LEU A 374 -19.99 -40.48 -14.94
N GLY A 375 -19.69 -41.32 -15.93
CA GLY A 375 -20.02 -42.74 -15.94
C GLY A 375 -18.95 -43.61 -15.29
N GLU A 376 -19.40 -44.68 -14.64
CA GLU A 376 -18.60 -45.75 -14.02
C GLU A 376 -17.84 -46.55 -15.09
N ASN A 377 -16.55 -46.80 -14.87
CA ASN A 377 -15.66 -47.64 -15.67
C ASN A 377 -15.13 -47.07 -17.00
N CYS A 378 -14.01 -46.36 -16.87
CA CYS A 378 -12.77 -46.48 -17.67
C CYS A 378 -12.79 -46.32 -19.22
N TRP A 379 -11.85 -45.47 -19.67
CA TRP A 379 -11.25 -45.33 -21.01
C TRP A 379 -12.08 -44.67 -22.13
N THR A 380 -11.56 -43.51 -22.57
CA THR A 380 -11.89 -42.75 -23.78
C THR A 380 -13.33 -42.24 -23.91
N SER A 381 -13.52 -40.94 -23.68
CA SER A 381 -14.63 -40.18 -24.28
C SER A 381 -14.07 -39.22 -25.32
N ARG A 382 -14.37 -39.48 -26.60
CA ARG A 382 -14.12 -38.56 -27.72
C ARG A 382 -14.94 -37.29 -27.52
N ILE A 383 -14.25 -36.17 -27.29
CA ILE A 383 -14.79 -34.84 -27.59
C ILE A 383 -14.22 -34.47 -28.96
N THR A 384 -15.07 -34.18 -29.93
CA THR A 384 -14.69 -33.77 -31.28
C THR A 384 -14.04 -32.39 -31.26
N SER A 385 -12.73 -32.36 -30.96
CA SER A 385 -11.64 -31.67 -31.67
C SER A 385 -10.42 -31.52 -30.74
N ASN A 386 -9.38 -32.30 -31.05
CA ASN A 386 -7.96 -32.18 -30.69
C ASN A 386 -7.54 -32.02 -29.22
N PHE A 387 -7.86 -32.98 -28.35
CA PHE A 387 -7.12 -33.21 -27.10
C PHE A 387 -6.86 -34.71 -26.87
N SER A 388 -5.63 -35.07 -26.49
CA SER A 388 -5.28 -36.38 -25.90
C SER A 388 -4.71 -36.15 -24.50
N LEU A 389 -5.33 -36.74 -23.47
CA LEU A 389 -4.80 -36.79 -22.11
C LEU A 389 -4.17 -38.17 -21.88
N SER A 390 -2.93 -38.21 -21.40
CA SER A 390 -2.32 -39.42 -20.82
C SER A 390 -2.13 -39.18 -19.33
N MET A 391 -2.76 -39.99 -18.48
CA MET A 391 -2.52 -39.99 -17.03
C MET A 391 -1.30 -40.84 -16.70
N CYS A 392 -0.36 -40.31 -15.91
CA CYS A 392 0.65 -41.13 -15.25
C CYS A 392 -0.01 -41.96 -14.11
N SER A 393 0.39 -43.22 -13.99
CA SER A 393 -0.14 -44.18 -13.01
C SER A 393 0.06 -43.70 -11.55
N PRO A 394 -0.83 -44.05 -10.61
CA PRO A 394 -0.69 -43.66 -9.21
C PRO A 394 0.45 -44.42 -8.53
N LEU A 395 1.40 -43.70 -7.94
CA LEU A 395 2.33 -44.28 -6.96
C LEU A 395 1.58 -44.51 -5.65
N VAL A 396 1.38 -45.78 -5.28
CA VAL A 396 0.84 -46.18 -3.98
C VAL A 396 1.99 -46.22 -2.99
N LEU A 397 2.05 -45.26 -2.06
CA LEU A 397 2.97 -45.33 -0.91
C LEU A 397 2.28 -46.04 0.26
N PRO A 398 2.95 -47.00 0.94
CA PRO A 398 2.37 -47.72 2.05
C PRO A 398 2.24 -46.85 3.30
N LYS A 399 1.15 -47.06 4.05
CA LYS A 399 0.85 -46.40 5.31
C LYS A 399 1.94 -46.69 6.35
N LYS A 400 2.36 -45.62 7.04
CA LYS A 400 3.34 -45.53 8.14
C LYS A 400 4.78 -45.33 7.70
N THR A 401 5.25 -44.08 7.72
CA THR A 401 6.34 -43.61 8.59
C THR A 401 6.52 -42.08 8.44
N SER A 402 6.69 -41.43 9.58
CA SER A 402 6.99 -40.00 9.72
C SER A 402 8.32 -39.65 9.07
N ARG A 403 8.29 -38.83 8.00
CA ARG A 403 9.31 -37.85 7.53
C ARG A 403 8.98 -37.46 6.09
N LEU A 404 8.55 -36.22 5.91
CA LEU A 404 8.24 -35.64 4.60
C LEU A 404 9.55 -35.34 3.86
N LEU A 405 9.96 -36.21 2.92
CA LEU A 405 10.98 -35.90 1.92
C LEU A 405 10.25 -35.68 0.59
N LEU A 406 10.09 -34.42 0.19
CA LEU A 406 9.39 -34.07 -1.05
C LEU A 406 10.38 -34.18 -2.23
N LEU A 407 10.37 -35.31 -2.93
CA LEU A 407 11.03 -35.49 -4.22
C LEU A 407 10.10 -34.99 -5.34
N LEU A 408 10.40 -33.83 -5.92
CA LEU A 408 9.67 -33.29 -7.07
C LEU A 408 10.23 -33.88 -8.37
N LEU A 409 9.52 -34.84 -8.95
CA LEU A 409 9.73 -35.30 -10.32
C LEU A 409 9.03 -34.34 -11.29
N PHE A 410 9.80 -33.69 -12.17
CA PHE A 410 9.28 -32.84 -13.24
C PHE A 410 8.82 -33.70 -14.43
N CYS A 411 7.51 -33.67 -14.73
CA CYS A 411 6.98 -34.18 -15.99
C CYS A 411 6.41 -33.01 -16.78
N HIS A 412 6.86 -32.81 -18.02
CA HIS A 412 6.40 -31.74 -18.92
C HIS A 412 5.09 -32.12 -19.60
N VAL A 413 4.03 -31.34 -19.35
CA VAL A 413 2.83 -31.31 -20.20
C VAL A 413 2.43 -29.86 -20.44
N GLN A 414 2.29 -29.48 -21.70
CA GLN A 414 2.01 -28.13 -22.15
C GLN A 414 0.52 -28.02 -22.50
N ALA A 415 -0.25 -27.22 -21.74
CA ALA A 415 -1.65 -26.92 -22.04
C ALA A 415 -1.80 -25.43 -22.36
N HIS A 416 -2.26 -25.12 -23.59
CA HIS A 416 -2.53 -23.76 -24.03
C HIS A 416 -4.01 -23.41 -23.80
N LEU A 417 -4.29 -22.46 -22.90
CA LEU A 417 -5.55 -21.71 -22.88
C LEU A 417 -5.49 -20.63 -23.96
N SER A 418 -6.22 -20.80 -25.06
CA SER A 418 -6.32 -19.77 -26.10
C SER A 418 -7.32 -18.68 -25.68
N LYS A 419 -6.83 -17.47 -25.40
CA LYS A 419 -7.64 -16.25 -25.20
C LYS A 419 -8.30 -15.85 -26.53
N ARG A 420 -9.56 -15.42 -26.53
CA ARG A 420 -10.14 -14.66 -27.66
C ARG A 420 -9.77 -13.18 -27.49
N SER A 421 -8.63 -12.78 -28.04
CA SER A 421 -8.27 -11.37 -28.24
C SER A 421 -8.92 -10.86 -29.53
N TYR A 422 -9.60 -9.72 -29.46
CA TYR A 422 -10.08 -9.02 -30.65
C TYR A 422 -9.19 -7.79 -30.87
N SER A 423 -8.64 -7.66 -32.08
CA SER A 423 -7.86 -6.52 -32.51
C SER A 423 -8.73 -5.57 -33.34
N ASP A 424 -8.84 -4.32 -32.91
CA ASP A 424 -9.48 -3.27 -33.71
C ASP A 424 -8.49 -2.75 -34.74
N GLN A 425 -8.91 -2.69 -36.01
CA GLN A 425 -8.11 -2.15 -37.11
C GLN A 425 -8.68 -0.83 -37.66
N SER A 426 -9.70 -0.24 -37.03
CA SER A 426 -10.39 0.96 -37.52
C SER A 426 -9.53 2.23 -37.52
N VAL A 427 -8.45 2.25 -36.75
CA VAL A 427 -7.49 3.37 -36.67
C VAL A 427 -6.30 3.08 -37.56
N HIS A 428 -6.26 3.72 -38.73
CA HIS A 428 -5.19 3.55 -39.73
C HIS A 428 -4.06 4.59 -39.62
N GLY A 429 -4.18 5.58 -38.74
CA GLY A 429 -3.16 6.61 -38.50
C GLY A 429 -3.45 7.48 -37.28
N TYR A 430 -2.40 7.89 -36.57
CA TYR A 430 -2.46 8.77 -35.39
C TYR A 430 -1.17 9.60 -35.31
N MET A 431 -1.22 10.82 -34.75
CA MET A 431 -0.02 11.69 -34.63
C MET A 431 0.73 11.51 -33.31
N THR A 432 0.05 11.09 -32.24
CA THR A 432 0.67 10.91 -30.92
C THR A 432 0.01 9.78 -30.11
N GLU A 433 0.69 9.26 -29.09
CA GLU A 433 0.11 8.32 -28.13
C GLU A 433 -0.34 9.06 -26.86
N ARG A 434 -1.51 8.70 -26.35
CA ARG A 434 -2.01 9.14 -25.06
C ARG A 434 -2.13 7.95 -24.13
N THR A 435 -1.43 7.97 -23.00
CA THR A 435 -1.64 6.94 -21.97
C THR A 435 -2.91 7.27 -21.19
N CYS A 436 -3.91 6.40 -21.22
CA CYS A 436 -5.14 6.53 -20.44
C CYS A 436 -4.91 6.04 -19.00
N TRP A 437 -5.46 6.77 -18.02
CA TRP A 437 -5.38 6.36 -16.61
C TRP A 437 -6.47 5.33 -16.26
N TRP A 438 -6.36 4.73 -15.07
CA TRP A 438 -7.29 3.71 -14.59
C TRP A 438 -8.71 4.27 -14.47
N ASN A 439 -9.70 3.55 -15.01
CA ASN A 439 -11.10 3.97 -15.15
C ASN A 439 -11.33 5.28 -15.93
N GLU A 440 -10.33 5.77 -16.67
CA GLU A 440 -10.52 6.90 -17.58
C GLU A 440 -11.09 6.40 -18.90
N VAL A 441 -12.23 6.97 -19.33
CA VAL A 441 -12.81 6.71 -20.65
C VAL A 441 -11.98 7.44 -21.72
N CYS A 442 -11.57 6.73 -22.76
CA CYS A 442 -10.91 7.32 -23.92
C CYS A 442 -11.92 8.23 -24.67
N LYS A 443 -11.84 9.57 -24.46
CA LYS A 443 -12.81 10.55 -25.00
C LYS A 443 -12.93 10.53 -26.54
N GLU A 444 -14.15 10.75 -27.03
CA GLU A 444 -14.61 10.51 -28.41
C GLU A 444 -14.21 11.54 -29.49
N GLU A 445 -13.72 12.75 -29.17
CA GLU A 445 -13.71 13.87 -30.16
C GLU A 445 -12.47 14.01 -31.06
N PHE A 446 -11.39 13.25 -30.88
CA PHE A 446 -10.13 13.51 -31.60
C PHE A 446 -9.46 12.23 -32.13
N GLN A 447 -10.27 11.38 -32.76
CA GLN A 447 -9.91 10.02 -33.18
C GLN A 447 -8.92 9.93 -34.35
N SER A 448 -8.52 11.05 -34.96
CA SER A 448 -7.52 11.08 -36.05
C SER A 448 -6.14 11.57 -35.60
N LEU A 449 -6.00 12.13 -34.39
CA LEU A 449 -4.77 12.77 -33.96
C LEU A 449 -4.01 11.99 -32.88
N PHE A 450 -4.65 11.08 -32.13
CA PHE A 450 -3.94 10.30 -31.11
C PHE A 450 -4.46 8.88 -30.85
N ARG A 451 -3.58 8.01 -30.33
CA ARG A 451 -3.84 6.60 -29.95
C ARG A 451 -3.88 6.41 -28.44
N CYS A 452 -4.95 5.82 -27.90
CA CYS A 452 -5.12 5.54 -26.46
C CYS A 452 -4.37 4.27 -26.00
N LYS A 453 -3.39 4.38 -25.10
CA LYS A 453 -2.59 3.24 -24.60
C LYS A 453 -2.83 3.02 -23.11
N CYS A 454 -2.98 1.77 -22.68
CA CYS A 454 -2.98 1.44 -21.26
C CYS A 454 -1.55 1.24 -20.72
N PRO A 455 -1.29 1.54 -19.43
CA PRO A 455 -0.01 1.26 -18.78
C PRO A 455 0.38 -0.23 -18.90
N GLN A 456 1.68 -0.53 -18.74
CA GLN A 456 2.31 -1.85 -18.97
C GLN A 456 1.68 -3.04 -18.18
N PHE A 457 0.79 -2.77 -17.22
CA PHE A 457 0.11 -3.78 -16.39
C PHE A 457 -1.43 -3.67 -16.42
N SER A 458 -1.97 -3.00 -17.43
CA SER A 458 -3.40 -2.77 -17.59
C SER A 458 -3.88 -3.15 -18.99
N TYR A 459 -5.13 -3.58 -19.08
CA TYR A 459 -5.82 -3.97 -20.31
C TYR A 459 -6.92 -2.96 -20.63
N CYS A 460 -7.14 -2.73 -21.93
CA CYS A 460 -8.24 -1.91 -22.41
C CYS A 460 -9.53 -2.74 -22.36
N ARG A 461 -10.48 -2.37 -21.50
CA ARG A 461 -11.74 -3.11 -21.25
C ARG A 461 -12.94 -2.23 -21.59
N SER A 462 -13.91 -2.75 -22.34
CA SER A 462 -15.19 -2.08 -22.62
C SER A 462 -16.39 -2.95 -22.24
N PRO A 463 -17.46 -2.39 -21.66
CA PRO A 463 -18.72 -3.10 -21.40
C PRO A 463 -19.57 -3.29 -22.67
N GLY A 464 -19.14 -2.79 -23.83
CA GLY A 464 -19.89 -2.87 -25.09
C GLY A 464 -19.04 -2.49 -26.30
N ARG A 465 -19.56 -1.63 -27.18
CA ARG A 465 -18.79 -1.11 -28.33
C ARG A 465 -17.52 -0.39 -27.86
N TYR A 466 -16.49 -0.45 -28.69
CA TYR A 466 -15.10 -0.05 -28.41
C TYR A 466 -14.94 1.37 -27.83
N TYR A 467 -15.85 2.30 -28.16
CA TYR A 467 -15.76 3.72 -27.82
C TYR A 467 -15.97 4.06 -26.33
N ASN A 468 -16.36 3.08 -25.49
CA ASN A 468 -16.50 3.23 -24.04
C ASN A 468 -15.39 2.50 -23.26
N ALA A 469 -14.26 2.20 -23.88
CA ALA A 469 -13.19 1.44 -23.24
C ALA A 469 -12.41 2.26 -22.20
N TYR A 470 -12.01 1.60 -21.11
CA TYR A 470 -11.20 2.16 -20.02
C TYR A 470 -10.08 1.18 -19.64
N CYS A 471 -9.00 1.70 -19.05
CA CYS A 471 -7.90 0.86 -18.58
C CYS A 471 -8.24 0.16 -17.26
N SER A 472 -8.05 -1.15 -17.23
CA SER A 472 -8.34 -2.00 -16.08
C SER A 472 -7.20 -3.00 -15.82
N MET A 473 -6.91 -3.33 -14.56
CA MET A 473 -5.86 -4.28 -14.19
C MET A 473 -6.33 -5.74 -14.12
N THR A 474 -7.62 -6.01 -14.38
CA THR A 474 -8.13 -7.38 -14.47
C THR A 474 -7.91 -7.95 -15.87
N ASP A 475 -7.54 -9.23 -15.92
CA ASP A 475 -7.38 -10.01 -17.14
C ASP A 475 -8.69 -10.73 -17.56
N THR A 476 -9.81 -10.42 -16.90
CA THR A 476 -11.14 -10.95 -17.19
C THR A 476 -11.96 -9.96 -18.04
N GLY A 477 -12.84 -10.45 -18.91
CA GLY A 477 -13.71 -9.65 -19.78
C GLY A 477 -13.19 -9.45 -21.21
N TYR A 478 -13.89 -8.63 -22.00
CA TYR A 478 -13.47 -8.31 -23.38
C TYR A 478 -12.26 -7.37 -23.36
N ILE A 479 -11.10 -7.92 -23.69
CA ILE A 479 -9.84 -7.19 -23.81
C ILE A 479 -9.63 -6.79 -25.27
N TRP A 480 -9.51 -5.49 -25.49
CA TRP A 480 -9.20 -4.94 -26.80
C TRP A 480 -7.69 -4.75 -26.95
N THR A 481 -7.14 -5.31 -28.01
CA THR A 481 -5.74 -5.12 -28.38
C THR A 481 -5.65 -4.11 -29.51
N GLN A 482 -4.89 -3.03 -29.31
CA GLN A 482 -4.62 -2.07 -30.37
C GLN A 482 -3.47 -2.56 -31.25
N PRO A 483 -3.48 -2.24 -32.55
CA PRO A 483 -2.44 -2.69 -33.47
C PRO A 483 -1.10 -2.07 -33.08
N ASN A 484 -0.06 -2.89 -33.08
CA ASN A 484 1.31 -2.43 -32.96
C ASN A 484 1.73 -1.75 -34.27
N TRP A 485 2.47 -0.65 -34.16
CA TRP A 485 3.00 0.07 -35.30
C TRP A 485 4.30 -0.60 -35.75
N ASP A 486 4.19 -1.62 -36.59
CA ASP A 486 5.29 -2.06 -37.44
C ASP A 486 5.10 -1.40 -38.81
N TRP A 487 5.92 -0.40 -39.13
CA TRP A 487 6.23 -0.19 -40.53
C TRP A 487 7.07 -1.40 -40.96
N GLY A 488 6.51 -2.22 -41.84
CA GLY A 488 7.27 -3.23 -42.54
C GLY A 488 8.52 -2.64 -43.18
N ALA A 489 9.58 -3.44 -43.18
CA ALA A 489 10.79 -3.24 -43.97
C ALA A 489 10.50 -2.93 -45.45
#